data_AF-A0A504Y4X3-F1
#
_entry.id   AF-A0A504Y4X3-F1
#
_cell.length_a   1.000
_cell.length_b   1.000
_cell.length_c   1.000
_cell.angle_alpha   90.00
_cell.angle_beta   90.00
_cell.angle_gamma   90.00
#
_symmetry.space_group_name_H-M   'P 1'
#
loop_
_entity.id
_entity.type
_entity.pdbx_description
1 polymer ?
#
loop_
_entity_poly.entity_id
_entity_poly.type
_entity_poly.pdbx_seq_one_letter_code
_entity_poly.pdbx_strand_id
1 'polypeptide(L)'
;MATCLGVTMRAVISALLLCGLVAEVTFADPVRSTEYAGRVAAVTCCERVETAWPILRSWSRTCANERARGYATVKRFATMLAAYSRSSAPALTLSQVCRGKYLSREAVQAFFEHAFCGALPITHTDLVHSAYSPLMEDAPHDEDALASDVAVECQRLQQRWTMQAEQWEELLGGRHDLADAQYGLCPRSCTWVKDMLAGDAYDL
;
A
#
# COMPACT_ATOMS: atom_id res chain seq x y z
N MET A 1 -44.27 36.59 -26.27
CA MET A 1 -45.65 36.75 -25.77
C MET A 1 -46.42 35.49 -26.12
N ALA A 2 -47.20 35.01 -25.15
CA ALA A 2 -47.81 33.68 -25.05
C ALA A 2 -48.83 33.33 -26.15
N THR A 3 -49.02 32.02 -26.38
CA THR A 3 -50.28 31.22 -26.46
C THR A 3 -49.90 29.84 -27.03
N CYS A 4 -50.35 28.66 -26.55
CA CYS A 4 -51.70 28.11 -26.35
C CYS A 4 -51.62 26.93 -25.35
N LEU A 5 -52.53 26.77 -24.37
CA LEU A 5 -53.77 25.94 -24.41
C LEU A 5 -53.52 24.56 -25.00
N GLY A 6 -53.74 23.41 -24.35
CA GLY A 6 -54.68 23.03 -23.30
C GLY A 6 -55.34 21.70 -23.72
N VAL A 7 -55.16 20.63 -22.91
CA VAL A 7 -56.16 19.60 -22.51
C VAL A 7 -57.09 19.09 -23.66
N THR A 8 -57.12 17.84 -24.14
CA THR A 8 -57.31 16.53 -23.48
C THR A 8 -57.42 15.45 -24.58
N MET A 9 -56.98 14.21 -24.33
CA MET A 9 -57.74 13.04 -24.78
C MET A 9 -57.48 11.84 -23.86
N ARG A 10 -58.57 11.32 -23.29
CA ARG A 10 -58.63 10.12 -22.43
C ARG A 10 -58.42 8.85 -23.26
N ALA A 11 -57.70 7.86 -22.72
CA ALA A 11 -58.09 6.44 -22.75
C ALA A 11 -57.20 5.60 -21.82
N VAL A 12 -57.73 5.11 -20.69
CA VAL A 12 -58.15 3.71 -20.45
C VAL A 12 -57.09 2.90 -19.65
N ILE A 13 -57.31 2.89 -18.33
CA ILE A 13 -57.33 1.75 -17.39
C ILE A 13 -56.67 0.43 -17.88
N SER A 14 -55.62 -0.01 -17.18
CA SER A 14 -55.48 -1.36 -16.55
C SER A 14 -54.05 -1.89 -16.58
N ALA A 15 -53.37 -1.91 -15.43
CA ALA A 15 -52.41 -2.96 -15.04
C ALA A 15 -51.92 -2.73 -13.60
N LEU A 16 -52.78 -3.08 -12.63
CA LEU A 16 -52.33 -3.51 -11.30
C LEU A 16 -52.26 -5.04 -11.34
N LEU A 17 -51.06 -5.62 -11.28
CA LEU A 17 -50.69 -6.97 -10.81
C LEU A 17 -49.18 -7.13 -11.09
N LEU A 18 -48.33 -6.85 -10.11
CA LEU A 18 -47.73 -7.87 -9.23
C LEU A 18 -46.65 -8.72 -9.92
N CYS A 19 -45.42 -8.19 -9.86
CA CYS A 19 -44.13 -8.90 -9.74
C CYS A 19 -43.13 -7.77 -9.40
N GLY A 20 -42.85 -7.42 -8.15
CA GLY A 20 -42.43 -8.35 -7.10
C GLY A 20 -40.96 -8.77 -7.29
N LEU A 21 -40.09 -7.86 -7.74
CA LEU A 21 -38.63 -7.99 -7.73
C LEU A 21 -38.05 -6.56 -7.63
N VAL A 22 -38.33 -5.89 -6.51
CA VAL A 22 -37.46 -4.79 -6.10
C VAL A 22 -36.19 -5.48 -5.64
N ALA A 23 -35.13 -5.31 -6.42
CA ALA A 23 -33.80 -5.72 -6.05
C ALA A 23 -33.50 -5.18 -4.65
N GLU A 24 -33.36 -6.07 -3.67
CA GLU A 24 -32.59 -5.79 -2.47
C GLU A 24 -31.13 -5.67 -2.92
N VAL A 25 -30.78 -4.49 -3.42
CA VAL A 25 -29.40 -4.04 -3.38
C VAL A 25 -29.15 -3.78 -1.90
N THR A 26 -28.61 -4.78 -1.22
CA THR A 26 -28.03 -4.62 0.11
C THR A 26 -26.87 -3.64 -0.05
N PHE A 27 -27.15 -2.35 0.11
CA PHE A 27 -26.13 -1.36 0.38
C PHE A 27 -25.47 -1.79 1.70
N ALA A 28 -24.32 -2.45 1.60
CA ALA A 28 -23.44 -2.60 2.73
C ALA A 28 -23.18 -1.20 3.32
N ASP A 29 -23.38 -1.06 4.63
CA ASP A 29 -23.36 0.22 5.33
C ASP A 29 -22.11 1.05 4.99
N PRO A 30 -22.25 2.35 4.67
CA PRO A 30 -21.11 3.21 4.31
C PRO A 30 -20.08 3.32 5.43
N VAL A 31 -20.47 3.12 6.69
CA VAL A 31 -19.58 3.12 7.86
C VAL A 31 -18.63 1.90 7.82
N ARG A 32 -19.15 0.73 7.44
CA ARG A 32 -18.38 -0.52 7.34
C ARG A 32 -17.32 -0.44 6.24
N SER A 33 -17.63 0.26 5.14
CA SER A 33 -16.69 0.52 4.06
C SER A 33 -15.52 1.44 4.50
N THR A 34 -15.79 2.47 5.31
CA THR A 34 -14.72 3.38 5.80
C THR A 34 -13.80 2.75 6.83
N GLU A 35 -14.34 1.92 7.74
CA GLU A 35 -13.55 1.21 8.74
C GLU A 35 -12.64 0.17 8.10
N TYR A 36 -13.19 -0.61 7.15
CA TYR A 36 -12.44 -1.60 6.39
C TYR A 36 -11.30 -0.95 5.60
N ALA A 37 -11.57 0.12 4.85
CA ALA A 37 -10.54 0.87 4.13
C ALA A 37 -9.46 1.43 5.07
N GLY A 38 -9.85 1.87 6.27
CA GLY A 38 -8.93 2.30 7.31
C GLY A 38 -8.00 1.19 7.80
N ARG A 39 -8.52 -0.04 7.96
CA ARG A 39 -7.73 -1.23 8.33
C ARG A 39 -6.78 -1.65 7.21
N VAL A 40 -7.24 -1.68 5.95
CA VAL A 40 -6.37 -1.94 4.78
C VAL A 40 -5.20 -0.96 4.79
N ALA A 41 -5.45 0.35 4.89
CA ALA A 41 -4.40 1.36 4.91
C ALA A 41 -3.42 1.19 6.09
N ALA A 42 -3.91 0.82 7.27
CA ALA A 42 -3.08 0.59 8.45
C ALA A 42 -2.20 -0.65 8.30
N VAL A 43 -2.77 -1.80 7.87
CA VAL A 43 -2.01 -3.03 7.59
C VAL A 43 -0.96 -2.76 6.52
N THR A 44 -1.33 -2.11 5.41
CA THR A 44 -0.40 -1.79 4.33
C THR A 44 0.74 -0.90 4.81
N CYS A 45 0.47 0.09 5.67
CA CYS A 45 1.54 0.92 6.23
C CYS A 45 2.55 0.07 7.02
N CYS A 46 2.06 -0.71 7.98
CA CYS A 46 2.90 -1.52 8.87
C CYS A 46 3.74 -2.53 8.10
N GLU A 47 3.08 -3.28 7.22
CA GLU A 47 3.68 -4.29 6.35
C GLU A 47 4.76 -3.69 5.43
N ARG A 48 4.50 -2.49 4.89
CA ARG A 48 5.46 -1.81 4.02
C ARG A 48 6.64 -1.21 4.78
N VAL A 49 6.47 -0.71 6.01
CA VAL A 49 7.63 -0.31 6.84
C VAL A 49 8.48 -1.55 7.15
N GLU A 50 7.85 -2.64 7.59
CA GLU A 50 8.54 -3.87 7.99
C GLU A 50 9.33 -4.49 6.83
N THR A 51 8.81 -4.40 5.61
CA THR A 51 9.50 -4.84 4.39
C THR A 51 10.63 -3.88 3.98
N ALA A 52 10.37 -2.57 3.94
CA ALA A 52 11.31 -1.59 3.40
C ALA A 52 12.49 -1.29 4.34
N TRP A 53 12.22 -1.23 5.65
CA TRP A 53 13.19 -0.84 6.67
C TRP A 53 14.48 -1.69 6.68
N PRO A 54 14.44 -3.04 6.75
CA PRO A 54 15.65 -3.84 6.77
C PRO A 54 16.48 -3.68 5.49
N ILE A 55 15.83 -3.50 4.33
CA ILE A 55 16.51 -3.30 3.05
C ILE A 55 17.28 -1.98 3.07
N LEU A 56 16.60 -0.87 3.34
CA LEU A 56 17.21 0.45 3.36
C LEU A 56 18.27 0.59 4.47
N ARG A 57 18.02 -0.03 5.64
CA ARG A 57 18.98 -0.04 6.75
C ARG A 57 20.25 -0.82 6.43
N SER A 58 20.13 -1.94 5.70
CA SER A 58 21.30 -2.69 5.20
C SER A 58 22.15 -1.83 4.25
N TRP A 59 21.50 -1.05 3.39
CA TRP A 59 22.19 -0.10 2.51
C TRP A 59 22.84 1.06 3.26
N SER A 60 22.16 1.63 4.27
CA SER A 60 22.75 2.63 5.16
C SER A 60 24.02 2.11 5.85
N ARG A 61 24.00 0.88 6.38
CA ARG A 61 25.20 0.21 6.94
C ARG A 61 26.28 -0.02 5.89
N THR A 62 25.90 -0.34 4.64
CA THR A 62 26.86 -0.49 3.53
C THR A 62 27.59 0.82 3.24
N CYS A 63 26.86 1.96 3.26
CA CYS A 63 27.44 3.29 3.11
C CYS A 63 28.36 3.66 4.29
N ALA A 64 27.99 3.31 5.52
CA ALA A 64 28.78 3.60 6.71
C ALA A 64 30.14 2.87 6.75
N ASN A 65 30.22 1.68 6.15
CA ASN A 65 31.41 0.82 6.17
C ASN A 65 32.46 1.15 5.07
N GLU A 66 32.34 2.31 4.40
CA GLU A 66 33.31 2.90 3.46
C GLU A 66 33.79 2.05 2.27
N ARG A 67 33.25 0.84 2.04
CA ARG A 67 33.58 0.02 0.86
C ARG A 67 32.85 0.46 -0.42
N ALA A 68 31.87 1.34 -0.30
CA ALA A 68 31.02 1.76 -1.40
C ALA A 68 31.53 3.05 -2.04
N ARG A 69 32.53 2.96 -2.93
CA ARG A 69 32.90 4.09 -3.80
C ARG A 69 32.71 3.73 -5.27
N GLY A 70 31.88 4.52 -5.95
CA GLY A 70 31.77 4.54 -7.41
C GLY A 70 30.65 3.70 -8.03
N TYR A 71 30.79 3.51 -9.34
CA TYR A 71 29.80 2.88 -10.25
C TYR A 71 29.35 1.47 -9.82
N ALA A 72 30.22 0.68 -9.17
CA ALA A 72 29.88 -0.66 -8.72
C ALA A 72 28.77 -0.69 -7.66
N THR A 73 28.73 0.30 -6.77
CA THR A 73 27.67 0.42 -5.76
C THR A 73 26.34 0.77 -6.41
N VAL A 74 26.35 1.73 -7.35
CA VAL A 74 25.16 2.13 -8.11
C VAL A 74 24.60 0.94 -8.87
N LYS A 75 25.45 0.15 -9.54
CA LYS A 75 25.03 -1.06 -10.25
C LYS A 75 24.40 -2.09 -9.31
N ARG A 76 25.01 -2.36 -8.15
CA ARG A 76 24.45 -3.30 -7.16
C ARG A 76 23.11 -2.81 -6.62
N PHE A 77 22.97 -1.51 -6.39
CA PHE A 77 21.72 -0.91 -5.96
C PHE A 77 20.64 -1.05 -7.03
N ALA A 78 20.95 -0.76 -8.30
CA ALA A 78 20.05 -0.98 -9.43
C ALA A 78 19.61 -2.45 -9.56
N THR A 79 20.54 -3.39 -9.40
CA THR A 79 20.21 -4.83 -9.41
C THR A 79 19.31 -5.22 -8.25
N MET A 80 19.53 -4.67 -7.05
CA MET A 80 18.64 -4.87 -5.91
C MET A 80 17.24 -4.33 -6.23
N LEU A 81 17.13 -3.08 -6.72
CA LEU A 81 15.84 -2.52 -7.12
C LEU A 81 15.13 -3.39 -8.16
N ALA A 82 15.86 -3.87 -9.16
CA ALA A 82 15.33 -4.77 -10.19
C ALA A 82 14.75 -6.07 -9.59
N ALA A 83 15.42 -6.64 -8.58
CA ALA A 83 14.99 -7.88 -7.94
C ALA A 83 13.72 -7.72 -7.09
N TYR A 84 13.52 -6.54 -6.50
CA TYR A 84 12.30 -6.21 -5.74
C TYR A 84 11.20 -5.59 -6.62
N SER A 85 11.56 -5.03 -7.78
CA SER A 85 10.61 -4.59 -8.79
C SER A 85 10.06 -5.78 -9.56
N ARG A 86 8.80 -5.70 -9.99
CA ARG A 86 8.24 -6.64 -10.98
C ARG A 86 8.60 -6.29 -12.42
N SER A 87 9.31 -5.18 -12.62
CA SER A 87 9.72 -4.66 -13.91
C SER A 87 11.19 -4.96 -14.21
N SER A 88 11.62 -4.63 -15.42
CA SER A 88 13.05 -4.63 -15.75
C SER A 88 13.83 -3.62 -14.89
N ALA A 89 15.13 -3.86 -14.74
CA ALA A 89 16.01 -3.03 -13.93
C ALA A 89 15.89 -1.55 -14.31
N PRO A 90 15.55 -0.65 -13.37
CA PRO A 90 15.39 0.75 -13.69
C PRO A 90 16.74 1.33 -14.13
N ALA A 91 16.71 2.12 -15.20
CA ALA A 91 17.86 2.95 -15.58
C ALA A 91 17.99 4.08 -14.55
N LEU A 92 18.76 3.83 -13.49
CA LEU A 92 18.97 4.83 -12.44
C LEU A 92 19.77 6.02 -13.00
N THR A 93 19.25 7.22 -12.76
CA THR A 93 19.95 8.49 -13.01
C THR A 93 20.89 8.87 -11.86
N LEU A 94 20.98 8.03 -10.82
CA LEU A 94 21.80 8.25 -9.64
C LEU A 94 23.30 8.18 -9.96
N SER A 95 24.02 9.26 -9.67
CA SER A 95 25.48 9.29 -9.75
C SER A 95 26.14 8.59 -8.55
N GLN A 96 25.46 8.57 -7.40
CA GLN A 96 25.92 7.93 -6.16
C GLN A 96 24.75 7.46 -5.30
N VAL A 97 24.94 6.33 -4.61
CA VAL A 97 23.97 5.75 -3.66
C VAL A 97 24.23 6.26 -2.23
N CYS A 98 25.48 6.55 -1.90
CA CYS A 98 25.87 6.97 -0.56
C CYS A 98 26.16 8.47 -0.53
N ARG A 99 25.75 9.16 0.53
CA ARG A 99 26.13 10.52 0.89
C ARG A 99 27.02 10.46 2.12
N GLY A 100 28.34 10.43 1.91
CA GLY A 100 29.29 10.18 2.99
C GLY A 100 29.07 8.79 3.59
N LYS A 101 28.74 8.74 4.90
CA LYS A 101 28.48 7.49 5.64
C LYS A 101 27.01 7.06 5.64
N TYR A 102 26.14 7.78 4.93
CA TYR A 102 24.70 7.58 4.95
C TYR A 102 24.19 7.18 3.56
N LEU A 103 23.03 6.51 3.53
CA LEU A 103 22.29 6.30 2.28
C LEU A 103 21.76 7.66 1.80
N SER A 104 21.93 7.99 0.52
CA SER A 104 21.45 9.28 0.02
C SER A 104 19.93 9.32 -0.07
N ARG A 105 19.35 10.50 0.13
CA ARG A 105 17.92 10.76 -0.15
C ARG A 105 17.50 10.25 -1.53
N GLU A 106 18.32 10.51 -2.55
CA GLU A 106 18.00 10.14 -3.92
C GLU A 106 17.95 8.61 -4.11
N ALA A 107 18.77 7.85 -3.37
CA ALA A 107 18.68 6.39 -3.34
C ALA A 107 17.42 5.90 -2.61
N VAL A 108 17.03 6.55 -1.52
CA VAL A 108 15.78 6.25 -0.80
C VAL A 108 14.57 6.51 -1.70
N GLN A 109 14.54 7.63 -2.44
CA GLN A 109 13.49 7.94 -3.41
C GLN A 109 13.41 6.88 -4.51
N ALA A 110 14.55 6.50 -5.10
CA ALA A 110 14.59 5.48 -6.13
C ALA A 110 14.10 4.11 -5.62
N PHE A 111 14.33 3.78 -4.34
CA PHE A 111 13.73 2.60 -3.74
C PHE A 111 12.21 2.68 -3.71
N PHE A 112 11.65 3.82 -3.30
CA PHE A 112 10.21 3.99 -3.29
C PHE A 112 9.60 3.92 -4.69
N GLU A 113 10.21 4.58 -5.66
CA GLU A 113 9.72 4.62 -7.03
C GLU A 113 9.73 3.26 -7.73
N HIS A 114 10.70 2.39 -7.43
CA HIS A 114 10.94 1.20 -8.22
C HIS A 114 10.66 -0.13 -7.52
N ALA A 115 10.80 -0.20 -6.19
CA ALA A 115 10.78 -1.47 -5.47
C ALA A 115 9.63 -1.59 -4.46
N PHE A 116 9.06 -0.47 -4.00
CA PHE A 116 8.21 -0.43 -2.82
C PHE A 116 6.94 -1.29 -2.89
N CYS A 117 6.18 -1.18 -3.98
CA CYS A 117 4.98 -1.97 -4.20
C CYS A 117 5.22 -3.25 -5.02
N GLY A 118 6.48 -3.60 -5.31
CA GLY A 118 6.79 -4.78 -6.13
C GLY A 118 6.52 -6.12 -5.44
N ALA A 119 6.49 -6.14 -4.11
CA ALA A 119 6.27 -7.34 -3.29
C ALA A 119 4.88 -7.36 -2.62
N LEU A 120 3.84 -6.86 -3.28
CA LEU A 120 2.46 -7.01 -2.77
C LEU A 120 1.92 -8.42 -3.03
N PRO A 121 1.05 -8.97 -2.19
CA PRO A 121 0.37 -10.22 -2.54
C PRO A 121 -0.49 -10.02 -3.81
N ILE A 122 -0.42 -10.97 -4.76
CA ILE A 122 -1.22 -10.92 -6.01
C ILE A 122 -2.18 -12.10 -6.07
N THR A 123 -1.74 -13.25 -5.59
CA THR A 123 -2.53 -14.47 -5.62
C THR A 123 -3.25 -14.68 -4.30
N HIS A 124 -4.32 -15.46 -4.34
CA HIS A 124 -5.00 -15.95 -3.14
C HIS A 124 -4.02 -16.51 -2.11
N THR A 125 -3.11 -17.40 -2.55
CA THR A 125 -2.08 -18.00 -1.69
C THR A 125 -1.17 -16.95 -1.05
N ASP A 126 -0.78 -15.91 -1.78
CA ASP A 126 0.03 -14.83 -1.22
C ASP A 126 -0.75 -14.04 -0.16
N LEU A 127 -2.05 -13.77 -0.41
CA LEU A 127 -2.91 -13.03 0.51
C LEU A 127 -3.14 -13.81 1.82
N VAL A 128 -3.46 -15.10 1.73
CA VAL A 128 -3.68 -15.98 2.89
C VAL A 128 -2.41 -16.11 3.75
N HIS A 129 -1.23 -16.04 3.14
CA HIS A 129 0.04 -16.11 3.85
C HIS A 129 0.67 -14.74 4.13
N SER A 130 -0.13 -13.67 4.08
CA SER A 130 0.31 -12.30 4.35
C SER A 130 -0.39 -11.69 5.55
N ALA A 131 0.08 -10.51 5.97
CA ALA A 131 -0.56 -9.69 6.99
C ALA A 131 -2.02 -9.28 6.66
N TYR A 132 -2.48 -9.49 5.42
CA TYR A 132 -3.84 -9.20 4.98
C TYR A 132 -4.82 -10.36 5.20
N SER A 133 -4.36 -11.54 5.62
CA SER A 133 -5.22 -12.71 5.84
C SER A 133 -6.46 -12.42 6.72
N PRO A 134 -6.36 -11.68 7.84
CA PRO A 134 -7.53 -11.37 8.67
C PRO A 134 -8.58 -10.52 7.94
N LEU A 135 -8.19 -9.72 6.95
CA LEU A 135 -9.13 -8.91 6.16
C LEU A 135 -9.92 -9.77 5.17
N MET A 136 -9.37 -10.92 4.77
CA MET A 136 -10.10 -11.90 3.96
C MET A 136 -11.20 -12.60 4.77
N GLU A 137 -11.00 -12.81 6.08
CA GLU A 137 -12.01 -13.43 6.94
C GLU A 137 -13.27 -12.55 7.06
N ASP A 138 -13.09 -11.23 7.02
CA ASP A 138 -14.18 -10.25 7.09
C ASP A 138 -15.02 -10.20 5.79
N ALA A 139 -14.41 -10.53 4.64
CA ALA A 139 -15.04 -10.48 3.32
C ALA A 139 -14.44 -11.54 2.35
N PRO A 140 -14.71 -12.84 2.58
CA PRO A 140 -14.03 -13.95 1.89
C PRO A 140 -14.39 -14.10 0.41
N HIS A 141 -15.38 -13.36 -0.08
CA HIS A 141 -15.78 -13.37 -1.49
C HIS A 141 -15.18 -12.20 -2.29
N ASP A 142 -14.46 -11.29 -1.64
CA ASP A 142 -13.98 -10.03 -2.22
C ASP A 142 -12.45 -9.97 -2.28
N GLU A 143 -11.79 -11.10 -2.57
CA GLU A 143 -10.32 -11.22 -2.61
C GLU A 143 -9.68 -10.29 -3.65
N ASP A 144 -10.27 -10.22 -4.84
CA ASP A 144 -9.83 -9.33 -5.91
C ASP A 144 -9.97 -7.85 -5.51
N ALA A 145 -11.01 -7.53 -4.73
CA ALA A 145 -11.21 -6.18 -4.22
C ALA A 145 -10.16 -5.85 -3.15
N LEU A 146 -9.88 -6.77 -2.21
CA LEU A 146 -8.81 -6.60 -1.24
C LEU A 146 -7.44 -6.43 -1.92
N ALA A 147 -7.10 -7.25 -2.91
CA ALA A 147 -5.85 -7.12 -3.65
C ALA A 147 -5.74 -5.75 -4.35
N SER A 148 -6.85 -5.27 -4.94
CA SER A 148 -6.94 -3.94 -5.54
C SER A 148 -6.77 -2.83 -4.51
N ASP A 149 -7.45 -2.92 -3.37
CA ASP A 149 -7.38 -1.92 -2.30
C ASP A 149 -5.97 -1.82 -1.71
N VAL A 150 -5.32 -2.97 -1.48
CA VAL A 150 -3.93 -3.05 -1.05
C VAL A 150 -2.99 -2.41 -2.07
N ALA A 151 -3.21 -2.64 -3.36
CA ALA A 151 -2.43 -2.01 -4.42
C ALA A 151 -2.61 -0.49 -4.44
N VAL A 152 -3.84 0.00 -4.29
CA VAL A 152 -4.16 1.44 -4.23
C VAL A 152 -3.52 2.09 -3.00
N GLU A 153 -3.64 1.47 -1.82
CA GLU A 153 -3.04 2.00 -0.59
C GLU A 153 -1.51 1.98 -0.65
N CYS A 154 -0.92 0.94 -1.24
CA CYS A 154 0.52 0.92 -1.45
C CYS A 154 0.98 2.06 -2.36
N GLN A 155 0.27 2.33 -3.46
CA GLN A 155 0.59 3.46 -4.35
C GLN A 155 0.47 4.82 -3.64
N ARG A 156 -0.56 5.00 -2.81
CA ARG A 156 -0.72 6.21 -1.98
C ARG A 156 0.44 6.38 -1.01
N LEU A 157 0.85 5.30 -0.34
CA LEU A 157 2.02 5.29 0.54
C LEU A 157 3.31 5.54 -0.22
N GLN A 158 3.48 4.95 -1.41
CA GLN A 158 4.62 5.16 -2.28
C GLN A 158 4.81 6.64 -2.59
N GLN A 159 3.76 7.31 -3.06
CA GLN A 159 3.81 8.74 -3.38
C GLN A 159 4.17 9.58 -2.14
N ARG A 160 3.57 9.26 -1.00
CA ARG A 160 3.83 9.95 0.26
C ARG A 160 5.27 9.79 0.73
N TRP A 161 5.79 8.57 0.75
CA TRP A 161 7.13 8.27 1.26
C TRP A 161 8.24 8.68 0.29
N THR A 162 7.98 8.71 -1.02
CA THR A 162 8.89 9.37 -1.98
C THR A 162 9.06 10.87 -1.65
N MET A 163 7.98 11.57 -1.30
CA MET A 163 8.05 12.97 -0.87
C MET A 163 8.70 13.13 0.52
N GLN A 164 8.56 12.12 1.39
CA GLN A 164 9.12 12.10 2.75
C GLN A 164 10.47 11.35 2.83
N ALA A 165 11.19 11.20 1.72
CA ALA A 165 12.44 10.43 1.70
C ALA A 165 13.53 10.99 2.63
N GLU A 166 13.48 12.29 2.94
CA GLU A 166 14.37 12.93 3.91
C GLU A 166 14.12 12.41 5.34
N GLN A 167 12.85 12.26 5.75
CA GLN A 167 12.50 11.67 7.05
C GLN A 167 13.03 10.24 7.16
N TRP A 168 12.98 9.47 6.07
CA TRP A 168 13.57 8.14 6.01
C TRP A 168 15.09 8.18 6.10
N GLU A 169 15.77 9.08 5.38
CA GLU A 169 17.23 9.28 5.47
C GLU A 169 17.66 9.56 6.92
N GLU A 170 16.94 10.44 7.63
CA GLU A 170 17.20 10.78 9.04
C GLU A 170 17.04 9.56 9.97
N LEU A 171 15.91 8.85 9.85
CA LEU A 171 15.64 7.64 10.63
C LEU A 171 16.73 6.57 10.39
N LEU A 172 17.15 6.39 9.14
CA LEU A 172 18.18 5.43 8.74
C LEU A 172 19.61 5.84 9.15
N GLY A 173 19.85 7.13 9.35
CA GLY A 173 21.13 7.67 9.82
C GLY A 173 21.29 7.64 11.34
N GLY A 174 20.17 7.57 12.08
CA GLY A 174 20.13 7.51 13.54
C GLY A 174 20.29 6.11 14.13
N ARG A 175 20.11 6.01 15.46
CA ARG A 175 20.06 4.74 16.21
C ARG A 175 18.63 4.17 16.30
N HIS A 176 17.78 4.50 15.34
CA HIS A 176 16.39 4.07 15.33
C HIS A 176 16.27 2.58 15.01
N ASP A 177 15.35 1.89 15.67
CA ASP A 177 14.95 0.53 15.32
C ASP A 177 13.68 0.50 14.45
N LEU A 178 13.15 -0.71 14.19
CA LEU A 178 11.94 -0.85 13.38
C LEU A 178 10.72 -0.24 14.07
N ALA A 179 10.63 -0.34 15.40
CA ALA A 179 9.50 0.19 16.15
C ALA A 179 9.49 1.72 16.11
N ASP A 180 10.67 2.35 16.23
CA ASP A 180 10.82 3.80 16.04
C ASP A 180 10.36 4.25 14.64
N ALA A 181 10.73 3.49 13.61
CA ALA A 181 10.35 3.78 12.23
C ALA A 181 8.83 3.65 12.03
N GLN A 182 8.23 2.56 12.53
CA GLN A 182 6.78 2.36 12.47
C GLN A 182 6.03 3.48 13.20
N TYR A 183 6.49 3.87 14.39
CA TYR A 183 5.91 4.97 15.16
C TYR A 183 6.01 6.31 14.43
N GLY A 184 7.13 6.59 13.76
CA GLY A 184 7.35 7.86 13.06
C GLY A 184 6.67 7.96 11.69
N LEU A 185 6.33 6.84 11.06
CA LEU A 185 5.88 6.78 9.66
C LEU A 185 4.43 6.31 9.48
N CYS A 186 3.91 5.50 10.41
CA CYS A 186 2.55 5.01 10.36
C CYS A 186 1.62 5.76 11.32
N PRO A 187 0.35 6.00 10.93
CA PRO A 187 -0.61 6.71 11.76
C PRO A 187 -1.12 5.89 12.95
N ARG A 188 -0.97 4.55 12.90
CA ARG A 188 -1.33 3.61 13.96
C ARG A 188 -0.11 2.80 14.38
N SER A 189 -0.10 2.32 15.62
CA SER A 189 0.94 1.44 16.14
C SER A 189 0.88 0.08 15.45
N CYS A 190 2.02 -0.37 14.93
CA CYS A 190 2.16 -1.64 14.24
C CYS A 190 2.54 -2.76 15.23
N THR A 191 1.60 -3.20 16.06
CA THR A 191 1.86 -4.28 17.03
C THR A 191 1.55 -5.63 16.40
N TRP A 192 2.56 -6.46 16.18
CA TRP A 192 2.36 -7.83 15.68
C TRP A 192 1.93 -8.77 16.81
N VAL A 193 0.82 -9.48 16.63
CA VAL A 193 0.31 -10.47 17.56
C VAL A 193 0.30 -11.83 16.87
N LYS A 194 0.81 -12.83 17.59
CA LYS A 194 0.75 -14.23 17.18
C LYS A 194 -0.37 -14.92 17.93
N ASP A 195 -1.46 -15.23 17.24
CA ASP A 195 -2.54 -16.01 17.80
C ASP A 195 -2.47 -17.46 17.27
N MET A 196 -2.51 -18.44 18.18
CA MET A 196 -2.39 -19.85 17.79
C MET A 196 -3.62 -20.38 17.02
N LEU A 197 -4.73 -19.65 17.02
CA LEU A 197 -5.99 -20.00 16.37
C LEU A 197 -6.30 -19.07 15.18
N ALA A 198 -6.06 -17.76 15.31
CA ALA A 198 -6.35 -16.75 14.29
C ALA A 198 -5.16 -16.42 13.38
N GLY A 199 -3.98 -17.01 13.62
CA GLY A 199 -2.77 -16.74 12.86
C GLY A 199 -2.06 -15.47 13.31
N ASP A 200 -1.07 -15.06 12.52
CA ASP A 200 -0.24 -13.90 12.80
C ASP A 200 -0.82 -12.64 12.12
N ALA A 201 -1.03 -11.56 12.88
CA ALA A 201 -1.67 -10.33 12.40
C ALA A 201 -1.19 -9.07 13.14
N TYR A 202 -1.46 -7.89 12.58
CA TYR A 202 -1.32 -6.63 13.32
C TYR A 202 -2.57 -6.35 14.18
N ASP A 203 -2.35 -5.94 15.43
CA ASP A 203 -3.37 -5.41 16.36
C ASP A 203 -3.53 -3.89 16.10
N LEU A 204 -4.56 -3.52 15.33
CA LEU A 204 -4.74 -2.19 14.70
C LEU A 204 -6.06 -1.48 15.02
#